data_AF-A0A7C3Z6X1-F1
#
_entry.id   AF-A0A7C3Z6X1-F1
#
_cell.length_a   1.000
_cell.length_b   1.000
_cell.length_c   1.000
_cell.angle_alpha   90.00
_cell.angle_beta   90.00
_cell.angle_gamma   90.00
#
_symmetry.space_group_name_H-M   'P 1'
#
loop_
_entity.id
_entity.type
_entity.pdbx_description
1 polymer ?
#
loop_
_entity_poly.entity_id
_entity_poly.type
_entity_poly.pdbx_seq_one_letter_code
_entity_poly.pdbx_strand_id
1 'polypeptide(L)'
;MDNLSAGRVKIYEIAIIFLKNNFFLGELNSSEYVPGIAHNYLLNKVVKYGLIGSIPLIFLYLYIVIFIFKTLLKQIKLGRNINLSLLLIWQAIIISFFEYSYPYGPGVSQALSWFLLGQYLSRTFYEKMESRNEGICFIS
;
A
#
# COMPACT_ATOMS: atom_id res chain seq x y z
N MET A 1 -30.52 3.80 6.84
CA MET A 1 -29.18 4.17 6.34
C MET A 1 -28.08 3.26 6.91
N ASP A 2 -28.21 2.79 8.16
CA ASP A 2 -27.23 1.90 8.81
C ASP A 2 -27.08 0.50 8.18
N ASN A 3 -28.17 -0.08 7.65
CA ASN A 3 -28.14 -1.41 7.00
C ASN A 3 -27.45 -1.42 5.62
N LEU A 4 -27.30 -0.26 4.96
CA LEU A 4 -26.65 -0.18 3.65
C LEU A 4 -25.11 -0.19 3.73
N SER A 5 -24.53 0.23 4.87
CA SER A 5 -23.07 0.29 5.06
C SER A 5 -22.51 -0.81 5.95
N ALA A 6 -23.36 -1.74 6.42
CA ALA A 6 -23.01 -2.76 7.42
C ALA A 6 -22.36 -2.16 8.70
N GLY A 7 -22.75 -0.95 9.08
CA GLY A 7 -22.18 -0.24 10.24
C GLY A 7 -20.78 0.37 10.02
N ARG A 8 -20.20 0.29 8.83
CA ARG A 8 -18.83 0.79 8.55
C ARG A 8 -18.68 2.29 8.74
N VAL A 9 -19.70 3.08 8.37
CA VAL A 9 -19.68 4.54 8.54
C VAL A 9 -19.58 4.91 10.02
N LYS A 10 -20.34 4.21 10.88
CA LYS A 10 -20.32 4.41 12.33
C LYS A 10 -18.96 4.04 12.92
N ILE A 11 -18.32 2.96 12.44
CA ILE A 11 -16.97 2.58 12.87
C ILE A 11 -15.95 3.65 12.48
N TYR A 12 -16.05 4.23 11.29
CA TYR A 12 -15.17 5.33 10.88
C TYR A 12 -15.35 6.58 11.74
N GLU A 13 -16.58 6.93 12.06
CA GLU A 13 -16.86 8.06 12.95
C GLU A 13 -16.26 7.84 14.36
N ILE A 14 -16.47 6.66 14.94
CA ILE A 14 -15.88 6.28 16.24
C ILE A 14 -14.36 6.32 16.18
N ALA A 15 -13.74 5.77 15.12
CA ALA A 15 -12.30 5.79 14.92
C ALA A 15 -11.75 7.23 14.83
N ILE A 16 -12.43 8.13 14.11
CA ILE A 16 -12.02 9.53 13.99
C ILE A 16 -12.15 10.26 15.33
N ILE A 17 -13.24 10.04 16.07
CA ILE A 17 -13.44 10.63 17.40
C ILE A 17 -12.35 10.15 18.36
N PHE A 18 -12.03 8.86 18.36
CA PHE A 18 -10.96 8.29 19.17
C PHE A 18 -9.59 8.92 18.83
N LEU A 19 -9.28 9.07 17.55
CA LEU A 19 -8.03 9.67 17.09
C LEU A 19 -7.88 11.14 17.47
N LYS A 20 -8.96 11.89 17.70
CA LYS A 20 -8.85 13.28 18.18
C LYS A 20 -8.17 13.35 19.55
N ASN A 21 -8.40 12.35 20.41
CA ASN A 21 -7.87 12.33 21.76
C ASN A 21 -6.59 11.50 21.88
N ASN A 22 -6.38 10.51 20.99
CA ASN A 22 -5.26 9.56 21.04
C ASN A 22 -4.42 9.56 19.74
N PHE A 23 -4.22 10.70 19.10
CA PHE A 23 -3.62 10.79 17.76
C PHE A 23 -2.21 10.18 17.64
N PHE A 24 -1.33 10.42 18.62
CA PHE A 24 0.09 10.08 18.52
C PHE A 24 0.41 8.61 18.80
N LEU A 25 -0.24 8.03 19.82
CA LEU A 25 0.02 6.67 20.32
C LEU A 25 -1.14 5.70 20.05
N GLY A 26 -2.31 6.20 19.65
CA GLY A 26 -3.49 5.37 19.37
C GLY A 26 -3.84 4.51 20.57
N GLU A 27 -4.21 3.25 20.31
CA GLU A 27 -4.53 2.24 21.32
C GLU A 27 -3.33 1.80 22.18
N LEU A 28 -2.09 2.17 21.85
CA LEU A 28 -0.92 1.77 22.65
C LEU A 28 -0.88 2.46 24.03
N ASN A 29 -1.55 3.60 24.18
CA ASN A 29 -1.54 4.40 25.41
C ASN A 29 -2.93 4.59 26.03
N SER A 30 -4.00 4.13 25.37
CA SER A 30 -5.35 4.21 25.90
C SER A 30 -5.77 2.89 26.55
N SER A 31 -6.41 2.98 27.72
CA SER A 31 -7.18 1.86 28.28
C SER A 31 -8.49 1.61 27.52
N GLU A 32 -8.84 2.51 26.61
CA GLU A 32 -10.01 2.43 25.74
C GLU A 32 -9.65 1.74 24.42
N TYR A 33 -10.51 0.82 24.00
CA TYR A 33 -10.42 0.08 22.75
C TYR A 33 -11.55 0.52 21.81
N VAL A 34 -11.26 0.72 20.53
CA VAL A 34 -12.29 1.07 19.55
C VAL A 34 -13.10 -0.20 19.20
N PRO A 35 -14.41 -0.26 19.50
CA PRO A 35 -15.21 -1.43 19.17
C PRO A 35 -15.43 -1.51 17.65
N GLY A 36 -14.60 -2.30 16.99
CA GLY A 36 -14.68 -2.59 15.55
C GLY A 36 -13.36 -2.39 14.83
N ILE A 37 -13.30 -2.80 13.57
CA ILE A 37 -12.10 -2.64 12.74
C ILE A 37 -12.43 -1.60 11.68
N ALA A 38 -11.67 -0.49 11.65
CA ALA A 38 -11.73 0.43 10.52
C ALA A 38 -11.24 -0.33 9.28
N HIS A 39 -12.11 -0.58 8.31
CA HIS A 39 -11.77 -1.33 7.11
C HIS A 39 -10.86 -0.56 6.13
N ASN A 40 -10.31 0.58 6.52
CA ASN A 40 -9.30 1.29 5.76
C ASN A 40 -7.92 0.99 6.38
N TYR A 41 -6.96 0.53 5.56
CA TYR A 41 -5.64 0.14 6.06
C TYR A 41 -4.94 1.25 6.85
N LEU A 42 -4.85 2.47 6.28
CA LEU A 42 -4.15 3.58 6.91
C LEU A 42 -4.83 3.97 8.23
N LEU A 43 -6.15 4.13 8.21
CA LEU A 43 -6.91 4.50 9.40
C LEU A 43 -6.75 3.45 10.51
N ASN A 44 -6.84 2.17 10.17
CA ASN A 44 -6.63 1.08 11.12
C ASN A 44 -5.24 1.10 11.74
N LYS A 45 -4.19 1.36 10.95
CA LYS A 45 -2.81 1.43 11.48
C LYS A 45 -2.63 2.62 12.41
N VAL A 46 -3.21 3.78 12.07
CA VAL A 46 -3.14 4.97 12.92
C VAL A 46 -3.94 4.77 14.22
N VAL A 47 -5.10 4.11 14.18
CA VAL A 47 -5.87 3.76 15.39
C VAL A 47 -5.08 2.82 16.30
N LYS A 48 -4.50 1.74 15.75
CA LYS A 48 -3.83 0.71 16.55
C LYS A 48 -2.47 1.13 17.11
N TYR A 49 -1.67 1.83 16.32
CA TYR A 49 -0.27 2.14 16.67
C TYR A 49 -0.03 3.63 16.90
N GLY A 50 -1.07 4.46 16.73
CA GLY A 50 -0.92 5.91 16.67
C GLY A 50 -0.18 6.36 15.42
N LEU A 51 -0.05 7.68 15.24
CA LEU A 51 0.77 8.24 14.19
C LEU A 51 2.22 7.76 14.30
N ILE A 52 2.80 7.77 15.51
CA ILE A 52 4.22 7.49 15.71
C ILE A 52 4.56 6.04 15.33
N GLY A 53 3.76 5.08 15.80
CA GLY A 53 3.99 3.66 15.50
C GLY A 53 3.64 3.29 14.06
N SER A 54 2.75 4.04 13.40
CA SER A 54 2.35 3.78 12.01
C SER A 54 3.25 4.44 10.96
N ILE A 55 4.09 5.43 11.34
CA ILE A 55 4.99 6.17 10.44
C ILE A 55 5.75 5.26 9.45
N PRO A 56 6.51 4.23 9.88
CA PRO A 56 7.29 3.41 8.94
C PRO A 56 6.41 2.72 7.89
N LEU A 57 5.22 2.27 8.31
CA LEU A 57 4.26 1.60 7.43
C LEU A 57 3.60 2.59 6.45
N ILE A 58 3.27 3.80 6.91
CA ILE A 58 2.70 4.86 6.06
C ILE A 58 3.72 5.31 5.02
N PHE A 59 4.99 5.50 5.41
CA PHE A 59 6.05 5.85 4.47
C PHE A 59 6.26 4.76 3.41
N LEU A 60 6.32 3.50 3.84
CA LEU A 60 6.43 2.37 2.91
C LEU A 60 5.22 2.31 1.96
N TYR A 61 4.01 2.50 2.47
CA TYR A 61 2.79 2.56 1.68
C TYR A 61 2.84 3.65 0.62
N LEU A 62 3.12 4.90 1.03
CA LEU A 62 3.22 6.02 0.10
C LEU A 62 4.33 5.82 -0.94
N TYR A 63 5.48 5.29 -0.52
CA TYR A 63 6.58 4.99 -1.44
C TYR A 63 6.15 4.02 -2.55
N ILE A 64 5.49 2.91 -2.19
CA ILE A 64 5.02 1.91 -3.16
C ILE A 64 3.92 2.48 -4.06
N VAL A 65 2.96 3.23 -3.51
CA VAL A 65 1.92 3.89 -4.31
C VAL A 65 2.54 4.82 -5.35
N ILE A 66 3.46 5.70 -4.93
CA ILE A 66 4.14 6.64 -5.83
C ILE A 66 4.98 5.89 -6.86
N PHE A 67 5.70 4.84 -6.45
CA PHE A 67 6.54 4.02 -7.33
C PHE A 67 5.70 3.34 -8.43
N ILE A 68 4.63 2.65 -8.05
CA ILE A 68 3.75 1.95 -9.00
C ILE A 68 3.07 2.94 -9.93
N PHE A 69 2.53 4.04 -9.38
CA PHE A 69 1.86 5.07 -10.18
C PHE A 69 2.80 5.70 -11.22
N LYS A 70 4.02 6.11 -10.81
CA LYS A 70 5.03 6.65 -11.75
C LYS A 70 5.42 5.62 -12.82
N THR A 71 5.54 4.36 -12.45
CA THR A 71 5.94 3.28 -13.37
C THR A 71 4.84 2.99 -14.39
N LEU A 72 3.58 2.92 -13.96
CA LEU A 72 2.42 2.76 -14.84
C LEU A 72 2.31 3.94 -15.82
N LEU A 73 2.39 5.18 -15.32
CA LEU A 73 2.37 6.36 -16.17
C LEU A 73 3.50 6.36 -17.21
N LYS A 74 4.70 5.91 -16.83
CA LYS A 74 5.83 5.79 -17.77
C LYS A 74 5.56 4.73 -18.85
N GLN A 75 5.01 3.57 -18.50
CA GLN A 75 4.71 2.51 -19.47
C GLN A 75 3.62 2.96 -20.45
N ILE A 76 2.57 3.61 -19.95
CA ILE A 76 1.48 4.18 -20.77
C ILE A 76 2.04 5.22 -21.76
N LYS A 77 2.85 6.17 -21.27
CA LYS A 77 3.46 7.21 -22.13
C LYS A 77 4.38 6.65 -23.21
N LEU A 78 5.06 5.54 -22.93
CA LEU A 78 5.95 4.87 -23.89
C LEU A 78 5.22 3.87 -24.80
N GLY A 79 3.89 3.75 -24.69
CA GLY A 79 3.11 2.77 -25.46
C GLY A 79 3.49 1.32 -25.17
N ARG A 80 4.10 1.04 -24.02
CA ARG A 80 4.55 -0.30 -23.64
C ARG A 80 3.40 -1.08 -23.01
N ASN A 81 3.40 -2.40 -23.22
CA ASN A 81 2.47 -3.29 -22.55
C ASN A 81 2.63 -3.18 -21.03
N ILE A 82 1.51 -3.01 -20.33
CA ILE A 82 1.50 -2.90 -18.88
C ILE A 82 1.80 -4.27 -18.28
N ASN A 83 2.82 -4.34 -17.43
CA ASN A 83 3.17 -5.61 -16.78
C ASN A 83 2.08 -6.02 -15.77
N LEU A 84 1.63 -7.26 -15.86
CA LEU A 84 0.61 -7.85 -14.98
C LEU A 84 0.98 -7.74 -13.49
N SER A 85 2.27 -7.84 -13.16
CA SER A 85 2.78 -7.68 -11.80
C SER A 85 2.43 -6.32 -11.20
N LEU A 86 2.56 -5.25 -11.98
CA LEU A 86 2.24 -3.88 -11.55
C LEU A 86 0.73 -3.70 -11.34
N LEU A 87 -0.09 -4.33 -12.18
CA LEU A 87 -1.55 -4.28 -12.07
C LEU A 87 -2.05 -4.99 -10.81
N LEU A 88 -1.47 -6.15 -10.46
CA LEU A 88 -1.85 -6.90 -9.26
C LEU A 88 -1.56 -6.13 -7.97
N ILE A 89 -0.41 -5.45 -7.90
CA ILE A 89 -0.05 -4.61 -6.74
C ILE A 89 -0.92 -3.37 -6.70
N TRP A 90 -1.20 -2.77 -7.87
CA TRP A 90 -2.12 -1.65 -7.96
C TRP A 90 -3.52 -2.02 -7.47
N GLN A 91 -4.01 -3.21 -7.85
CA GLN A 91 -5.26 -3.75 -7.32
C GLN A 91 -5.21 -3.93 -5.80
N ALA A 92 -4.11 -4.46 -5.25
CA ALA A 92 -3.95 -4.60 -3.81
C ALA A 92 -3.98 -3.24 -3.08
N ILE A 93 -3.39 -2.20 -3.67
CA ILE A 93 -3.47 -0.82 -3.16
C ILE A 93 -4.93 -0.33 -3.19
N ILE A 94 -5.67 -0.53 -4.27
CA ILE A 94 -7.09 -0.15 -4.34
C ILE A 94 -7.91 -0.86 -3.27
N ILE A 95 -7.69 -2.18 -3.09
CA ILE A 95 -8.38 -2.95 -2.06
C ILE A 95 -8.05 -2.43 -0.66
N SER A 96 -6.86 -1.91 -0.40
CA SER A 96 -6.48 -1.36 0.91
C SER A 96 -7.32 -0.15 1.38
N PHE A 97 -8.00 0.53 0.46
CA PHE A 97 -8.96 1.57 0.83
C PHE A 97 -10.25 1.00 1.44
N PHE A 98 -10.56 -0.26 1.12
CA PHE A 98 -11.78 -0.95 1.52
C PHE A 98 -11.55 -2.12 2.48
N GLU A 99 -10.30 -2.60 2.59
CA GLU A 99 -9.91 -3.62 3.55
C GLU A 99 -8.65 -3.25 4.34
N TYR A 100 -8.70 -3.55 5.64
CA TYR A 100 -7.67 -3.17 6.60
C TYR A 100 -6.40 -4.02 6.54
N SER A 101 -6.44 -5.14 5.81
CA SER A 101 -5.33 -6.09 5.70
C SER A 101 -4.44 -5.79 4.50
N TYR A 102 -4.94 -5.18 3.43
CA TYR A 102 -4.16 -4.91 2.21
C TYR A 102 -3.31 -3.65 2.38
N PRO A 103 -2.15 -3.48 1.72
CA PRO A 103 -1.47 -4.40 0.79
C PRO A 103 -0.42 -5.31 1.48
N TYR A 104 -0.26 -5.22 2.81
CA TYR A 104 0.78 -5.93 3.59
C TYR A 104 0.21 -7.04 4.49
N GLY A 105 -0.99 -7.51 4.20
CA GLY A 105 -1.73 -8.40 5.08
C GLY A 105 -1.10 -9.79 5.13
N PRO A 106 -1.12 -10.46 6.29
CA PRO A 106 -0.71 -11.85 6.36
C PRO A 106 -1.70 -12.69 5.55
N GLY A 107 -1.23 -13.29 4.46
CA GLY A 107 -2.07 -14.12 3.61
C GLY A 107 -1.46 -14.49 2.26
N VAL A 108 -1.92 -15.61 1.74
CA VAL A 108 -1.56 -16.13 0.40
C VAL A 108 -1.94 -15.16 -0.71
N SER A 109 -2.96 -14.32 -0.48
CA SER A 109 -3.48 -13.34 -1.44
C SER A 109 -2.50 -12.22 -1.78
N GLN A 110 -1.54 -11.91 -0.92
CA GLN A 110 -0.51 -10.89 -1.18
C GLN A 110 0.85 -11.47 -1.56
N ALA A 111 1.16 -12.69 -1.12
CA ALA A 111 2.43 -13.33 -1.42
C ALA A 111 2.73 -13.35 -2.93
N LEU A 112 1.73 -13.65 -3.75
CA LEU A 112 1.87 -13.67 -5.21
C LEU A 112 2.18 -12.29 -5.79
N SER A 113 1.47 -11.25 -5.36
CA SER A 113 1.70 -9.86 -5.81
C SER A 113 3.12 -9.40 -5.49
N TRP A 114 3.61 -9.70 -4.28
CA TRP A 114 4.97 -9.38 -3.85
C TRP A 114 6.04 -10.17 -4.60
N PHE A 115 5.80 -11.46 -4.83
CA PHE A 115 6.70 -12.30 -5.61
C PHE A 115 6.83 -11.83 -7.05
N LEU A 116 5.71 -11.52 -7.71
CA LEU A 116 5.69 -10.98 -9.07
C LEU A 116 6.32 -9.58 -9.15
N LEU A 117 6.15 -8.73 -8.13
CA LEU A 117 6.90 -7.48 -8.03
C LEU A 117 8.41 -7.73 -8.05
N GLY A 118 8.88 -8.69 -7.27
CA GLY A 118 10.29 -9.06 -7.18
C GLY A 118 10.85 -9.51 -8.54
N GLN A 119 10.09 -10.32 -9.28
CA GLN A 119 10.46 -10.70 -10.64
C GLN A 119 10.51 -9.51 -11.59
N TYR A 120 9.52 -8.62 -11.53
CA TYR A 120 9.47 -7.40 -12.35
C TYR A 120 10.69 -6.50 -12.10
N LEU A 121 11.04 -6.27 -10.84
CA LEU A 121 12.20 -5.46 -10.44
C LEU A 121 13.50 -6.12 -10.91
N SER A 122 13.64 -7.43 -10.74
CA SER A 122 14.82 -8.18 -11.17
C SER A 122 15.03 -8.05 -12.67
N ARG A 123 13.98 -8.29 -13.47
CA ARG A 123 14.05 -8.16 -14.93
C ARG A 123 14.41 -6.73 -15.36
N THR A 124 13.77 -5.73 -14.76
CA THR A 124 14.05 -4.31 -15.08
C THR A 124 15.49 -3.93 -14.73
N PHE A 125 16.06 -4.52 -13.68
CA PHE A 125 17.45 -4.32 -13.30
C PHE A 125 18.42 -4.92 -14.33
N TYR A 126 18.17 -6.15 -14.78
CA TYR A 126 18.97 -6.79 -15.84
C TYR A 126 18.92 -6.02 -17.16
N GLU A 127 17.73 -5.64 -17.64
CA GLU A 127 17.57 -4.83 -18.87
C GLU A 127 18.34 -3.49 -18.79
N LYS A 128 18.40 -2.89 -17.61
CA LYS A 128 19.15 -1.64 -17.38
C LYS A 128 20.67 -1.85 -17.34
N MET A 129 21.14 -3.01 -16.88
CA MET A 129 22.56 -3.36 -16.92
C MET A 129 23.02 -3.65 -18.34
N GLU A 130 22.25 -4.43 -19.08
CA GLU A 130 22.55 -4.78 -20.47
C GLU A 130 22.65 -3.55 -21.36
N SER A 131 21.65 -2.66 -21.32
CA SER A 131 21.69 -1.38 -22.07
C SER A 131 22.85 -0.46 -21.68
N ARG A 132 23.34 -0.54 -20.44
CA ARG A 132 24.54 0.19 -20.01
C ARG A 132 25.82 -0.42 -20.58
N ASN A 133 25.92 -1.74 -20.63
CA ASN A 133 27.09 -2.43 -21.19
C ASN A 133 27.18 -2.26 -22.71
N GLU A 134 26.06 -2.35 -23.43
CA GLU A 134 26.02 -2.06 -24.87
C GLU A 134 26.45 -0.62 -25.16
N GLY A 135 25.98 0.34 -24.36
CA GLY A 135 26.38 1.75 -24.49
C GLY A 135 27.88 2.02 -24.28
N ILE A 136 28.61 1.15 -23.57
CA ILE A 136 30.07 1.26 -23.40
C ILE A 136 30.80 0.69 -24.62
N CYS A 137 30.27 -0.37 -25.23
CA CYS A 137 30.92 -1.03 -26.37
C CYS A 137 30.86 -0.23 -27.68
N PHE A 138 29.94 0.73 -27.80
CA PHE A 138 29.87 1.65 -28.95
C PHE A 138 30.77 2.88 -28.83
N ILE A 139 31.51 3.04 -27.72
CA ILE A 139 32.37 4.21 -27.45
C ILE A 139 33.88 3.83 -27.51
N SER A 140 34.21 2.55 -27.69
CA SER A 140 35.58 2.03 -27.88
C SER A 140 35.88 1.76 -29.35
#